data_AF-A0A2E5WNA6-F1
#
_entry.id   AF-A0A2E5WNA6-F1
#
_cell.length_a   1.000
_cell.length_b   1.000
_cell.length_c   1.000
_cell.angle_alpha   90.00
_cell.angle_beta   90.00
_cell.angle_gamma   90.00
#
_symmetry.space_group_name_H-M   'P 1'
#
loop_
_entity.id
_entity.type
_entity.pdbx_description
1 polymer ?
#
loop_
_entity_poly.entity_id
_entity_poly.type
_entity_poly.pdbx_seq_one_letter_code
_entity_poly.pdbx_strand_id
1 'polypeptide(L)'
;MLKRQLYILNLKAAKRRLIALVSPFALVLLFAFISFLYSLGLKAALVEYFMLFLFYLCFLSVPVSLFYVATSILLRKRLKDESLEIWNPKGSKFPKDYQKLNFGAFGLNIFWGAYYGNLATFLIFFPVVNLLLVLYLMLRGNLVLFKSFAFETENQFKDSLKVWNKYGKIFGFLTIMFLLYVNLLYVQLLNS
;
A
#
# COMPACT_ATOMS: atom_id res chain seq x y z
N MET A 1 -24.95 2.56 21.37
CA MET A 1 -25.28 1.70 20.21
C MET A 1 -24.83 2.28 18.87
N LEU A 2 -25.09 3.57 18.60
CA LEU A 2 -24.72 4.27 17.35
C LEU A 2 -23.22 4.18 16.98
N LYS A 3 -22.32 4.37 17.97
CA LYS A 3 -20.86 4.33 17.80
C LYS A 3 -20.34 2.99 17.25
N ARG A 4 -20.90 1.87 17.72
CA ARG A 4 -20.53 0.52 17.27
C ARG A 4 -20.97 0.27 15.82
N GLN A 5 -22.13 0.82 15.42
CA GLN A 5 -22.61 0.72 14.04
C GLN A 5 -21.77 1.56 13.07
N LEU A 6 -21.37 2.78 13.45
CA LEU A 6 -20.46 3.62 12.67
C LEU A 6 -19.08 2.97 12.49
N TYR A 7 -18.54 2.33 13.52
CA TYR A 7 -17.29 1.57 13.44
C TYR A 7 -17.39 0.38 12.47
N ILE A 8 -18.46 -0.42 12.56
CA ILE A 8 -18.70 -1.56 11.66
C ILE A 8 -18.88 -1.09 10.20
N LEU A 9 -19.57 0.03 9.98
CA LEU A 9 -19.69 0.65 8.66
C LEU A 9 -18.33 1.11 8.12
N ASN A 10 -17.47 1.68 8.98
CA ASN A 10 -16.14 2.11 8.59
C ASN A 10 -15.21 0.92 8.31
N LEU A 11 -15.36 -0.21 9.02
CA LEU A 11 -14.62 -1.45 8.77
C LEU A 11 -15.05 -2.11 7.44
N LYS A 12 -16.36 -2.15 7.17
CA LYS A 12 -16.90 -2.60 5.87
C LYS A 12 -16.46 -1.69 4.73
N ALA A 13 -16.39 -0.37 4.97
CA ALA A 13 -15.83 0.59 4.03
C ALA A 13 -14.32 0.38 3.86
N ALA A 14 -13.56 0.10 4.92
CA ALA A 14 -12.13 -0.23 4.88
C ALA A 14 -11.85 -1.51 4.08
N LYS A 15 -12.70 -2.53 4.20
CA LYS A 15 -12.60 -3.75 3.40
C LYS A 15 -12.87 -3.48 1.91
N ARG A 16 -13.88 -2.65 1.59
CA ARG A 16 -14.13 -2.18 0.21
C ARG A 16 -13.00 -1.29 -0.32
N ARG A 17 -12.38 -0.47 0.54
CA ARG A 17 -11.18 0.34 0.24
C ARG A 17 -9.98 -0.53 -0.10
N LEU A 18 -9.78 -1.65 0.60
CA LEU A 18 -8.70 -2.59 0.29
C LEU A 18 -8.89 -3.24 -1.08
N ILE A 19 -10.12 -3.65 -1.43
CA ILE A 19 -10.44 -4.25 -2.74
C ILE A 19 -10.20 -3.24 -3.88
N ALA A 20 -10.62 -1.99 -3.70
CA ALA A 20 -10.40 -0.92 -4.69
C ALA A 20 -8.91 -0.61 -4.91
N LEU A 21 -8.08 -0.70 -3.87
CA LEU A 21 -6.64 -0.46 -3.96
C LEU A 21 -5.85 -1.67 -4.51
N VAL A 22 -6.36 -2.89 -4.35
CA VAL A 22 -5.74 -4.12 -4.89
C VAL A 22 -5.98 -4.27 -6.40
N SER A 23 -7.06 -3.67 -6.92
CA SER A 23 -7.41 -3.68 -8.35
C SER A 23 -6.28 -3.23 -9.30
N PRO A 24 -5.60 -2.08 -9.07
CA PRO A 24 -4.44 -1.67 -9.87
C PRO A 24 -3.31 -2.71 -9.89
N PHE A 25 -3.03 -3.36 -8.76
CA PHE A 25 -1.96 -4.35 -8.67
C PHE A 25 -2.33 -5.67 -9.34
N ALA A 26 -3.60 -6.07 -9.26
CA ALA A 26 -4.10 -7.20 -10.05
C ALA A 26 -3.95 -6.94 -11.55
N LEU A 27 -4.17 -5.69 -12.00
CA LEU A 27 -3.96 -5.29 -13.39
C LEU A 27 -2.47 -5.30 -13.79
N VAL A 28 -1.56 -4.87 -12.92
CA VAL A 28 -0.10 -4.95 -13.16
C VAL A 28 0.37 -6.41 -13.23
N LEU A 29 -0.10 -7.28 -12.33
CA LEU A 29 0.23 -8.71 -12.37
C LEU A 29 -0.35 -9.40 -13.61
N LEU A 30 -1.56 -9.01 -14.01
CA LEU A 30 -2.19 -9.48 -15.25
C LEU A 30 -1.36 -9.04 -16.47
N PHE A 31 -0.92 -7.77 -16.52
CA PHE A 31 -0.05 -7.24 -17.56
C PHE A 31 1.29 -8.01 -17.66
N ALA A 32 1.94 -8.27 -16.52
CA ALA A 32 3.17 -9.06 -16.48
C ALA A 32 2.95 -10.50 -16.98
N PHE A 33 1.83 -11.13 -16.60
CA PHE A 33 1.46 -12.46 -17.07
C PHE A 33 1.21 -12.49 -18.58
N ILE A 34 0.56 -11.48 -19.14
CA ILE A 34 0.30 -11.37 -20.59
C ILE A 34 1.59 -11.09 -21.38
N SER A 35 2.48 -10.27 -20.81
CA SER A 35 3.83 -10.06 -21.37
C SER A 35 4.61 -11.37 -21.45
N PHE A 36 4.45 -12.22 -20.43
CA PHE A 36 5.02 -13.57 -20.44
C PHE A 36 4.36 -14.45 -21.51
N LEU A 37 3.03 -14.44 -21.66
CA LEU A 37 2.36 -15.17 -22.73
C LEU A 37 2.79 -14.69 -24.14
N TYR A 38 3.11 -13.40 -24.30
CA TYR A 38 3.69 -12.86 -25.53
C TYR A 38 5.02 -13.52 -25.90
N SER A 39 5.90 -13.71 -24.93
CA SER A 39 7.20 -14.38 -25.15
C SER A 39 7.06 -15.83 -25.63
N LEU A 40 5.87 -16.43 -25.55
CA LEU A 40 5.57 -17.76 -26.07
C LEU A 40 5.13 -17.78 -27.55
N GLY A 41 5.16 -16.65 -28.25
CA GLY A 41 4.92 -16.59 -29.71
C GLY A 41 3.46 -16.36 -30.14
N LEU A 42 2.61 -15.84 -29.26
CA LEU A 42 1.26 -15.37 -29.62
C LEU A 42 1.33 -14.16 -30.56
N LYS A 43 0.40 -14.08 -31.54
CA LYS A 43 0.42 -13.07 -32.63
C LYS A 43 0.65 -11.64 -32.10
N ALA A 44 1.71 -11.01 -32.60
CA ALA A 44 2.28 -9.80 -32.03
C ALA A 44 1.30 -8.62 -31.89
N ALA A 45 0.47 -8.37 -32.92
CA ALA A 45 -0.41 -7.21 -32.96
C ALA A 45 -1.53 -7.25 -31.90
N LEU A 46 -2.18 -8.40 -31.69
CA LEU A 46 -3.29 -8.50 -30.72
C LEU A 46 -2.80 -8.24 -29.29
N VAL A 47 -1.59 -8.72 -28.98
CA VAL A 47 -1.01 -8.53 -27.66
C VAL A 47 -0.54 -7.11 -27.45
N GLU A 48 0.01 -6.45 -28.47
CA GLU A 48 0.40 -5.04 -28.38
C GLU A 48 -0.80 -4.13 -28.07
N TYR A 49 -1.93 -4.32 -28.76
CA TYR A 49 -3.18 -3.59 -28.45
C TYR A 49 -3.71 -3.89 -27.05
N PHE A 50 -3.62 -5.15 -26.60
CA PHE A 50 -4.08 -5.55 -25.29
C PHE A 50 -3.19 -5.01 -24.16
N MET A 51 -1.88 -4.96 -24.39
CA MET A 51 -0.90 -4.35 -23.49
C MET A 51 -1.12 -2.84 -23.37
N LEU A 52 -1.39 -2.17 -24.50
CA LEU A 52 -1.77 -0.76 -24.50
C LEU A 52 -3.07 -0.52 -23.70
N PHE A 53 -4.07 -1.39 -23.88
CA PHE A 53 -5.33 -1.35 -23.13
C PHE A 53 -5.13 -1.51 -21.62
N LEU A 54 -4.31 -2.48 -21.19
CA LEU A 54 -3.98 -2.69 -19.78
C LEU A 54 -3.16 -1.55 -19.18
N PHE A 55 -2.26 -0.97 -19.97
CA PHE A 55 -1.55 0.25 -19.60
C PHE A 55 -2.52 1.39 -19.32
N TYR A 56 -3.50 1.63 -20.20
CA TYR A 56 -4.54 2.63 -19.98
C TYR A 56 -5.42 2.32 -18.75
N LEU A 57 -5.77 1.05 -18.51
CA LEU A 57 -6.50 0.66 -17.30
C LEU A 57 -5.68 0.92 -16.03
N CYS A 58 -4.37 0.63 -16.04
CA CYS A 58 -3.48 0.98 -14.95
C CYS A 58 -3.42 2.50 -14.76
N PHE A 59 -3.26 3.25 -15.84
CA PHE A 59 -3.19 4.71 -15.82
C PHE A 59 -4.48 5.35 -15.29
N LEU A 60 -5.65 4.84 -15.68
CA LEU A 60 -6.97 5.29 -15.18
C LEU A 60 -7.25 4.85 -13.74
N SER A 61 -6.68 3.73 -13.30
CA SER A 61 -6.84 3.26 -11.92
C SER A 61 -6.13 4.16 -10.90
N VAL A 62 -5.10 4.89 -11.32
CA VAL A 62 -4.35 5.84 -10.48
C VAL A 62 -5.23 7.01 -10.01
N PRO A 63 -5.87 7.83 -10.87
CA PRO A 63 -6.72 8.94 -10.43
C PRO A 63 -7.94 8.47 -9.64
N VAL A 64 -8.52 7.29 -9.95
CA VAL A 64 -9.61 6.70 -9.16
C VAL A 64 -9.13 6.34 -7.75
N SER A 65 -7.97 5.71 -7.65
CA SER A 65 -7.35 5.38 -6.35
C SER A 65 -7.01 6.65 -5.57
N LEU A 66 -6.47 7.68 -6.22
CA LEU A 66 -6.16 8.98 -5.60
C LEU A 66 -7.42 9.69 -5.11
N PHE A 67 -8.49 9.76 -5.91
CA PHE A 67 -9.77 10.33 -5.52
C PHE A 67 -10.37 9.61 -4.31
N TYR A 68 -10.28 8.28 -4.31
CA TYR A 68 -10.79 7.46 -3.22
C TYR A 68 -9.97 7.62 -1.93
N VAL A 69 -8.65 7.77 -2.04
CA VAL A 69 -7.80 8.09 -0.89
C VAL A 69 -8.11 9.49 -0.36
N ALA A 70 -8.23 10.49 -1.23
CA ALA A 70 -8.57 11.87 -0.86
C ALA A 70 -9.89 11.94 -0.08
N THR A 71 -10.94 11.29 -0.58
CA THR A 71 -12.24 11.23 0.10
C THR A 71 -12.16 10.50 1.45
N SER A 72 -11.34 9.43 1.56
CA SER A 72 -11.14 8.72 2.83
C SER A 72 -10.44 9.57 3.90
N ILE A 73 -9.52 10.45 3.49
CA ILE A 73 -8.82 11.40 4.38
C ILE A 73 -9.80 12.47 4.88
N LEU A 74 -10.63 13.02 3.98
CA LEU A 74 -11.65 14.01 4.32
C LEU A 74 -12.68 13.46 5.32
N LEU A 75 -13.16 12.23 5.08
CA LEU A 75 -14.08 11.54 6.00
C LEU A 75 -13.46 11.30 7.39
N ARG A 76 -12.17 11.00 7.46
CA ARG A 76 -11.49 10.81 8.76
C ARG A 76 -11.28 12.09 9.54
N LYS A 77 -10.96 13.21 8.87
CA LYS A 77 -10.91 14.51 9.54
C LYS A 77 -12.25 14.79 10.24
N ARG A 78 -13.35 14.53 9.55
CA ARG A 78 -14.71 14.73 10.07
C ARG A 78 -15.04 13.87 11.30
N LEU A 79 -14.56 12.62 11.33
CA LEU A 79 -14.77 11.71 12.47
C LEU A 79 -13.87 12.01 13.68
N LYS A 80 -12.74 12.71 13.47
CA LYS A 80 -11.81 13.08 14.53
C LYS A 80 -12.34 14.21 15.41
N ASP A 81 -13.24 15.04 14.88
CA ASP A 81 -13.92 16.11 15.63
C ASP A 81 -15.01 15.58 16.57
N GLU A 82 -15.52 14.36 16.36
CA GLU A 82 -16.45 13.69 17.28
C GLU A 82 -15.67 12.90 18.35
N SER A 83 -15.32 13.60 19.43
CA SER A 83 -14.63 13.14 20.65
C SER A 83 -14.85 11.66 21.05
N LEU A 84 -13.91 10.80 20.64
CA LEU A 84 -13.59 9.55 21.33
C LEU A 84 -12.45 9.84 22.32
N GLU A 85 -12.50 9.24 23.51
CA GLU A 85 -11.32 9.13 24.39
C GLU A 85 -10.28 8.27 23.68
N ILE A 86 -9.48 8.94 22.86
CA ILE A 86 -8.41 8.36 22.07
C ILE A 86 -7.24 8.10 23.03
N TRP A 87 -6.66 6.90 22.99
CA TRP A 87 -5.33 6.69 23.56
C TRP A 87 -4.38 7.59 22.78
N ASN A 88 -4.04 8.70 23.41
CA ASN A 88 -3.26 9.76 22.82
C ASN A 88 -1.85 9.66 23.40
N PRO A 89 -0.90 9.06 22.68
CA PRO A 89 0.48 8.99 23.15
C PRO A 89 1.20 10.35 23.08
N LYS A 90 0.52 11.47 22.79
CA LYS A 90 1.12 12.81 22.86
C LYS A 90 1.60 13.10 24.28
N GLY A 91 2.88 12.81 24.52
CA GLY A 91 3.56 12.94 25.81
C GLY A 91 4.20 11.65 26.33
N SER A 92 3.81 10.48 25.82
CA SER A 92 4.42 9.21 26.22
C SER A 92 5.69 8.91 25.39
N LYS A 93 6.73 8.41 26.05
CA LYS A 93 7.96 7.96 25.36
C LYS A 93 7.60 6.80 24.44
N PHE A 94 8.06 6.86 23.18
CA PHE A 94 7.87 5.77 22.23
C PHE A 94 8.51 4.49 22.77
N PRO A 95 7.74 3.41 23.02
CA PRO A 95 8.27 2.19 23.62
C PRO A 95 9.35 1.56 22.73
N LYS A 96 10.48 1.17 23.35
CA LYS A 96 11.62 0.58 22.64
C LYS A 96 11.23 -0.69 21.87
N ASP A 97 10.25 -1.44 22.38
CA ASP A 97 9.78 -2.69 21.76
C ASP A 97 9.15 -2.50 20.38
N TYR A 98 8.72 -1.28 20.05
CA TYR A 98 8.15 -0.92 18.74
C TYR A 98 9.16 -0.27 17.79
N GLN A 99 10.42 -0.12 18.17
CA GLN A 99 11.52 0.33 17.31
C GLN A 99 12.03 -0.79 16.38
N LYS A 100 11.09 -1.52 15.78
CA LYS A 100 11.37 -2.57 14.80
C LYS A 100 11.09 -2.04 13.40
N LEU A 101 11.66 -2.71 12.41
CA LEU A 101 11.40 -2.43 11.00
C LEU A 101 9.90 -2.55 10.69
N ASN A 102 9.35 -1.56 10.00
CA ASN A 102 7.99 -1.57 9.50
C ASN A 102 7.98 -2.09 8.07
N PHE A 103 7.86 -3.41 7.95
CA PHE A 103 7.78 -4.08 6.65
C PHE A 103 6.51 -3.71 5.89
N GLY A 104 5.44 -3.33 6.60
CA GLY A 104 4.21 -2.82 5.97
C GLY A 104 4.45 -1.52 5.21
N ALA A 105 5.12 -0.56 5.84
CA ALA A 105 5.46 0.71 5.22
C ALA A 105 6.54 0.56 4.13
N PHE A 106 7.41 -0.43 4.25
CA PHE A 106 8.42 -0.78 3.22
C PHE A 106 7.79 -1.42 1.98
N GLY A 107 7.15 -2.58 2.13
CA GLY A 107 6.67 -3.40 1.02
C GLY A 107 5.33 -2.93 0.44
N LEU A 108 4.53 -2.21 1.23
CA LEU A 108 3.20 -1.75 0.85
C LEU A 108 3.06 -0.24 1.05
N ASN A 109 4.09 0.54 0.74
CA ASN A 109 4.19 1.97 1.05
C ASN A 109 2.91 2.77 0.69
N ILE A 110 2.43 2.66 -0.55
CA ILE A 110 1.20 3.34 -1.00
C ILE A 110 -0.01 2.91 -0.18
N PHE A 111 -0.23 1.60 -0.03
CA PHE A 111 -1.39 1.08 0.70
C PHE A 111 -1.35 1.46 2.17
N TRP A 112 -0.17 1.37 2.76
CA TRP A 112 0.08 1.72 4.15
C TRP A 112 -0.19 3.21 4.37
N GLY A 113 0.38 4.08 3.55
CA GLY A 113 0.15 5.52 3.67
C GLY A 113 -1.27 5.95 3.35
N ALA A 114 -1.90 5.36 2.33
CA ALA A 114 -3.32 5.56 2.04
C ALA A 114 -4.19 5.16 3.23
N TYR A 115 -3.91 4.00 3.85
CA TYR A 115 -4.65 3.53 5.00
C TYR A 115 -4.47 4.42 6.23
N TYR A 116 -3.30 5.02 6.44
CA TYR A 116 -3.03 5.89 7.59
C TYR A 116 -3.12 7.40 7.29
N GLY A 117 -3.48 7.78 6.06
CA GLY A 117 -3.55 9.17 5.62
C GLY A 117 -2.19 9.87 5.55
N ASN A 118 -1.09 9.13 5.44
CA ASN A 118 0.24 9.71 5.28
C ASN A 118 0.50 10.02 3.80
N LEU A 119 0.25 11.27 3.40
CA LEU A 119 0.42 11.69 2.01
C LEU A 119 1.87 11.63 1.51
N ALA A 120 2.86 11.60 2.41
CA ALA A 120 4.26 11.47 2.01
C ALA A 120 4.50 10.19 1.20
N THR A 121 3.73 9.12 1.42
CA THR A 121 3.85 7.86 0.68
C THR A 121 3.53 7.99 -0.80
N PHE A 122 2.88 9.08 -1.25
CA PHE A 122 2.64 9.37 -2.67
C PHE A 122 3.86 9.98 -3.37
N LEU A 123 4.92 10.34 -2.64
CA LEU A 123 6.19 10.75 -3.26
C LEU A 123 6.93 9.59 -3.96
N ILE A 124 6.38 8.37 -3.89
CA ILE A 124 6.79 7.21 -4.69
C ILE A 124 6.91 7.48 -6.19
N PHE A 125 6.12 8.41 -6.73
CA PHE A 125 6.19 8.76 -8.15
C PHE A 125 7.51 9.43 -8.56
N PHE A 126 8.33 9.87 -7.60
CA PHE A 126 9.68 10.38 -7.84
C PHE A 126 10.71 9.31 -7.44
N PRO A 127 11.44 8.68 -8.40
CA PRO A 127 12.24 7.48 -8.15
C PRO A 127 13.27 7.63 -7.01
N VAL A 128 14.02 8.73 -6.99
CA VAL A 128 15.05 8.98 -5.95
C VAL A 128 14.42 9.24 -4.58
N VAL A 129 13.36 10.03 -4.55
CA VAL A 129 12.62 10.33 -3.32
C VAL A 129 11.96 9.06 -2.78
N ASN A 130 11.45 8.20 -3.65
CA ASN A 130 10.85 6.93 -3.29
C ASN A 130 11.84 6.05 -2.53
N LEU A 131 13.07 5.90 -3.02
CA LEU A 131 14.09 5.07 -2.36
C LEU A 131 14.38 5.57 -0.95
N LEU A 132 14.65 6.87 -0.79
CA LEU A 132 14.93 7.48 0.50
C LEU A 132 13.72 7.38 1.45
N LEU A 133 12.53 7.61 0.92
CA LEU A 133 11.29 7.56 1.69
C LEU A 133 10.97 6.13 2.16
N VAL A 134 11.14 5.12 1.29
CA VAL A 134 10.92 3.72 1.64
C VAL A 134 11.86 3.29 2.76
N LEU A 135 13.13 3.68 2.71
CA LEU A 135 14.09 3.44 3.80
C LEU A 135 13.69 4.17 5.09
N TYR A 136 13.32 5.44 4.98
CA TYR A 136 12.84 6.22 6.11
C TYR A 136 11.60 5.59 6.78
N LEU A 137 10.62 5.16 5.98
CA LEU A 137 9.39 4.53 6.46
C LEU A 137 9.63 3.10 6.97
N MET A 138 10.59 2.37 6.42
CA MET A 138 11.00 1.08 6.96
C MET A 138 11.56 1.23 8.37
N LEU A 139 12.41 2.24 8.60
CA LEU A 139 13.06 2.48 9.91
C LEU A 139 12.14 3.19 10.90
N ARG A 140 11.37 4.17 10.44
CA ARG A 140 10.58 5.07 11.30
C ARG A 140 9.07 4.97 11.10
N GLY A 141 8.57 4.06 10.27
CA GLY A 141 7.14 3.93 9.98
C GLY A 141 6.30 3.69 11.23
N ASN A 142 6.78 2.87 12.18
CA ASN A 142 6.09 2.64 13.45
C ASN A 142 6.01 3.92 14.30
N LEU A 143 7.08 4.72 14.32
CA LEU A 143 7.12 5.99 15.03
C LEU A 143 6.20 7.03 14.38
N VAL A 144 6.22 7.11 13.04
CA VAL A 144 5.31 7.98 12.27
C VAL A 144 3.87 7.60 12.56
N LEU A 145 3.57 6.30 12.59
CA LEU A 145 2.25 5.78 12.92
C LEU A 145 1.81 6.17 14.33
N PHE A 146 2.67 5.93 15.29
CA PHE A 146 2.43 6.23 16.70
C PHE A 146 2.19 7.72 16.95
N LYS A 147 2.92 8.60 16.27
CA LYS A 147 2.78 10.05 16.42
C LYS A 147 1.58 10.63 15.67
N SER A 148 1.24 10.06 14.52
CA SER A 148 0.28 10.64 13.59
C SER A 148 -1.12 10.07 13.75
N PHE A 149 -1.23 8.86 14.32
CA PHE A 149 -2.47 8.11 14.37
C PHE A 149 -2.98 7.92 15.80
N ALA A 150 -4.29 8.10 15.94
CA ALA A 150 -5.04 7.86 17.16
C ALA A 150 -5.44 6.38 17.19
N PHE A 151 -4.99 5.65 18.21
CA PHE A 151 -5.50 4.31 18.50
C PHE A 151 -6.40 4.41 19.74
N GLU A 152 -7.40 3.53 19.85
CA GLU A 152 -8.26 3.48 21.05
C GLU A 152 -7.53 2.80 22.21
N THR A 153 -6.67 1.83 21.89
CA THR A 153 -5.88 1.08 22.88
C THR A 153 -4.49 0.73 22.33
N GLU A 154 -3.54 0.45 23.23
CA GLU A 154 -2.22 -0.07 22.85
C GLU A 154 -2.30 -1.40 22.09
N ASN A 155 -3.26 -2.27 22.46
CA ASN A 155 -3.47 -3.55 21.78
C ASN A 155 -3.88 -3.35 20.32
N GLN A 156 -4.74 -2.37 20.04
CA GLN A 156 -5.12 -2.03 18.67
C GLN A 156 -3.91 -1.57 17.85
N PHE A 157 -3.00 -0.77 18.44
CA PHE A 157 -1.74 -0.39 17.78
C PHE A 157 -0.88 -1.62 17.47
N LYS A 158 -0.67 -2.51 18.45
CA LYS A 158 0.09 -3.77 18.29
C LYS A 158 -0.46 -4.63 17.15
N ASP A 159 -1.77 -4.83 17.13
CA ASP A 159 -2.42 -5.66 16.12
C ASP A 159 -2.31 -5.04 14.73
N SER A 160 -2.45 -3.71 14.64
CA SER A 160 -2.18 -2.97 13.41
C SER A 160 -0.76 -3.22 12.89
N LEU A 161 0.26 -3.10 13.76
CA LEU A 161 1.65 -3.37 13.39
C LEU A 161 1.86 -4.82 12.93
N LYS A 162 1.26 -5.80 13.61
CA LYS A 162 1.37 -7.22 13.23
C LYS A 162 0.80 -7.48 11.84
N VAL A 163 -0.40 -6.98 11.58
CA VAL A 163 -1.11 -7.15 10.30
C VAL A 163 -0.29 -6.57 9.15
N TRP A 164 0.13 -5.30 9.27
CA TRP A 164 0.89 -4.63 8.23
C TRP A 164 2.29 -5.22 8.03
N ASN A 165 2.97 -5.62 9.10
CA ASN A 165 4.26 -6.30 8.97
C ASN A 165 4.12 -7.66 8.26
N LYS A 166 3.07 -8.43 8.56
CA LYS A 166 2.82 -9.72 7.89
C LYS A 166 2.62 -9.51 6.38
N TYR A 167 1.70 -8.63 6.00
CA TYR A 167 1.43 -8.36 4.59
C TYR A 167 2.62 -7.73 3.87
N GLY A 168 3.30 -6.79 4.52
CA GLY A 168 4.49 -6.14 3.97
C GLY A 168 5.65 -7.11 3.69
N LYS A 169 5.87 -8.09 4.58
CA LYS A 169 6.86 -9.15 4.35
C LYS A 169 6.50 -10.06 3.18
N ILE A 170 5.25 -10.53 3.12
CA ILE A 170 4.77 -11.39 2.03
C ILE A 170 4.90 -10.65 0.70
N PHE A 171 4.43 -9.42 0.65
CA PHE A 171 4.46 -8.63 -0.57
C PHE A 171 5.88 -8.27 -1.00
N GLY A 172 6.72 -7.82 -0.06
CA GLY A 172 8.12 -7.51 -0.34
C GLY A 172 8.90 -8.74 -0.86
N PHE A 173 8.65 -9.93 -0.29
CA PHE A 173 9.23 -11.17 -0.80
C PHE A 173 8.79 -11.46 -2.24
N LEU A 174 7.49 -11.38 -2.54
CA LEU A 174 6.96 -11.59 -3.89
C LEU A 174 7.54 -10.59 -4.90
N THR A 175 7.68 -9.32 -4.51
CA THR A 175 8.31 -8.29 -5.36
C THR A 175 9.76 -8.62 -5.69
N ILE A 176 10.56 -9.05 -4.69
CA ILE A 176 11.96 -9.44 -4.93
C ILE A 176 12.03 -10.65 -5.87
N MET A 177 11.21 -11.68 -5.63
CA MET A 177 11.16 -12.87 -6.51
C MET A 177 10.79 -12.51 -7.95
N PHE A 178 9.80 -11.62 -8.13
CA PHE A 178 9.41 -11.13 -9.45
C PHE A 178 10.55 -10.38 -10.16
N LEU A 179 11.24 -9.47 -9.45
CA LEU A 179 12.37 -8.72 -10.02
C LEU A 179 13.53 -9.63 -10.45
N LEU A 180 13.83 -10.65 -9.65
CA LEU A 180 14.85 -11.65 -10.00
C LEU A 180 14.44 -12.44 -11.25
N TYR A 181 13.18 -12.88 -11.32
CA TYR A 181 12.65 -13.59 -12.48
C TYR A 181 12.73 -12.76 -13.77
N VAL A 182 12.32 -11.49 -13.73
CA VAL A 182 12.42 -10.59 -14.89
C VAL A 182 13.87 -10.39 -15.32
N ASN A 183 14.79 -10.22 -14.37
CA ASN A 183 16.23 -10.11 -14.69
C ASN A 183 16.77 -11.37 -15.36
N LEU A 184 16.38 -12.56 -14.88
CA LEU A 184 16.79 -13.83 -15.49
C LEU A 184 16.29 -13.95 -16.95
N LEU A 185 15.03 -13.60 -17.21
CA LEU A 185 14.48 -13.58 -18.57
C LEU A 185 15.22 -12.60 -19.48
N TYR A 186 15.53 -11.41 -18.96
CA TYR A 186 16.28 -10.39 -19.71
C TYR A 186 17.69 -10.89 -20.08
N VAL A 187 18.40 -11.52 -19.14
CA VAL A 187 19.72 -12.11 -19.39
C VAL A 187 19.64 -13.23 -20.43
N GLN A 188 18.60 -14.07 -20.39
CA GLN A 188 18.40 -15.11 -21.40
C GLN A 188 18.19 -14.52 -22.80
N LEU A 189 17.37 -13.47 -22.93
CA LEU A 189 17.10 -12.78 -24.19
C LEU A 189 18.35 -12.12 -24.79
N LEU A 190 19.26 -11.59 -23.96
CA LEU A 190 20.51 -11.00 -24.45
C LEU A 190 21.52 -12.04 -24.95
N ASN A 191 21.37 -13.30 -24.54
CA ASN A 191 22.27 -14.39 -24.90
C ASN A 191 21.75 -15.28 -26.05
N SER A 192 20.54 -15.03 -26.55
CA SER A 192 19.93 -15.70 -27.71
C SER A 192 20.11 -14.89 -28.98
#